data_AF-A0A011PNX9-F1
#
_entry.id   AF-A0A011PNX9-F1
#
_cell.length_a   1.000
_cell.length_b   1.000
_cell.length_c   1.000
_cell.angle_alpha   90.00
_cell.angle_beta   90.00
_cell.angle_gamma   90.00
#
_symmetry.space_group_name_H-M   'P 1'
#
loop_
_entity.id
_entity.type
_entity.pdbx_description
1 polymer ?
#
loop_
_entity_poly.entity_id
_entity_poly.type
_entity_poly.pdbx_seq_one_letter_code
_entity_poly.pdbx_strand_id
1 'polypeptide(L)'
;MADLSQQLSDWTKAVASMDLTKSSEQMLNFMAGVKLPGVNMDALVASQRDNLEALNASNQAALAGMKAVGEWQGKLLQETMRELTAAIGKLAQSGSPQELLASESELAKKAFATAVRQMQELTQIVIQANQQASAEIAKRIPESLGEIKDVLKLPEGSGKA
;
A
#
# COMPACT_ATOMS: atom_id res chain seq x y z
N MET A 1 -7.67 5.72 -24.10
CA MET A 1 -7.54 5.11 -22.77
C MET A 1 -6.26 4.30 -22.82
N ALA A 2 -5.24 4.66 -22.04
CA ALA A 2 -4.02 3.86 -21.99
C ALA A 2 -4.38 2.45 -21.50
N ASP A 3 -3.77 1.43 -22.09
CA ASP A 3 -4.01 0.04 -21.74
C ASP A 3 -3.53 -0.19 -20.30
N LEU A 4 -4.49 -0.34 -19.38
CA LEU A 4 -4.25 -0.55 -17.96
C LEU A 4 -3.34 -1.76 -17.72
N SER A 5 -3.41 -2.78 -18.59
CA SER A 5 -2.56 -3.96 -18.52
C SER A 5 -1.10 -3.64 -18.85
N GLN A 6 -0.88 -2.77 -19.84
CA GLN A 6 0.43 -2.24 -20.20
C GLN A 6 0.99 -1.39 -19.06
N GLN A 7 0.19 -0.48 -18.46
CA GLN A 7 0.64 0.30 -17.30
C GLN A 7 0.98 -0.56 -16.09
N LEU A 8 0.20 -1.62 -15.80
CA LEU A 8 0.52 -2.58 -14.74
C LEU A 8 1.80 -3.37 -15.03
N SER A 9 2.01 -3.77 -16.29
CA SER A 9 3.21 -4.47 -16.75
C SER A 9 4.45 -3.59 -16.69
N ASP A 10 4.36 -2.34 -17.14
CA ASP A 10 5.46 -1.39 -17.12
C ASP A 10 5.79 -0.98 -15.69
N TRP A 11 4.78 -0.81 -14.84
CA TRP A 11 4.98 -0.56 -13.41
C TRP A 11 5.59 -1.78 -12.68
N THR A 12 5.14 -3.01 -12.97
CA THR A 12 5.76 -4.21 -12.37
C THR A 12 7.20 -4.41 -12.84
N LYS A 13 7.50 -4.14 -14.12
CA LYS A 13 8.88 -4.13 -14.63
C LYS A 13 9.72 -3.03 -13.99
N ALA A 14 9.17 -1.83 -13.82
CA ALA A 14 9.87 -0.74 -13.15
C ALA A 14 10.23 -1.13 -11.71
N VAL A 15 9.27 -1.66 -10.95
CA VAL A 15 9.48 -2.17 -9.59
C VAL A 15 10.48 -3.34 -9.57
N ALA A 16 10.40 -4.28 -10.52
CA ALA A 16 11.33 -5.41 -10.59
C ALA A 16 12.75 -5.01 -11.05
N SER A 17 12.87 -3.99 -11.91
CA SER A 17 14.15 -3.44 -12.37
C SER A 17 14.86 -2.63 -11.29
N MET A 18 14.09 -2.06 -10.36
CA MET A 18 14.57 -1.62 -9.06
C MET A 18 14.70 -2.86 -8.17
N ASP A 19 15.70 -3.71 -8.42
CA ASP A 19 16.11 -4.74 -7.46
C ASP A 19 16.75 -4.03 -6.24
N LEU A 20 15.88 -3.41 -5.44
CA LEU A 20 16.19 -2.57 -4.28
C LEU A 20 17.08 -3.33 -3.31
N THR A 21 16.91 -4.64 -3.22
CA THR A 21 17.72 -5.54 -2.40
C THR A 21 19.20 -5.46 -2.80
N LYS A 22 19.54 -5.68 -4.06
CA LYS A 22 20.94 -5.62 -4.53
C LYS A 22 21.53 -4.21 -4.43
N SER A 23 20.75 -3.19 -4.80
CA SER A 23 21.19 -1.80 -4.70
C SER A 23 21.43 -1.36 -3.25
N SER A 24 20.58 -1.82 -2.33
CA SER A 24 20.69 -1.53 -0.91
C SER A 24 21.86 -2.26 -0.25
N GLU A 25 22.11 -3.53 -0.58
CA GLU A 25 23.27 -4.28 -0.10
C GLU A 25 24.59 -3.65 -0.55
N GLN A 26 24.67 -3.23 -1.82
CA GLN A 26 25.84 -2.51 -2.34
C GLN A 26 26.07 -1.19 -1.61
N MET A 27 24.99 -0.44 -1.32
CA MET A 27 25.05 0.79 -0.54
C MET A 27 25.56 0.54 0.88
N LEU A 28 25.02 -0.47 1.58
CA LEU A 28 25.44 -0.83 2.93
C LEU A 28 26.91 -1.27 2.97
N ASN A 29 27.35 -2.06 1.99
CA ASN A 29 28.74 -2.51 1.88
C ASN A 29 29.69 -1.34 1.60
N PHE A 30 29.29 -0.38 0.76
CA PHE A 30 30.06 0.84 0.52
C PHE A 30 30.20 1.64 1.82
N MET A 31 29.11 1.86 2.56
CA MET A 31 29.17 2.57 3.83
C MET A 31 30.06 1.84 4.85
N ALA A 32 29.97 0.52 4.97
CA ALA A 32 30.82 -0.27 5.86
C ALA A 32 32.31 -0.11 5.53
N GLY A 33 32.65 0.08 4.25
CA GLY A 33 34.02 0.29 3.78
C GLY A 33 34.60 1.68 4.10
N VAL A 34 33.76 2.67 4.42
CA VAL A 34 34.21 4.03 4.75
C VAL A 34 34.53 4.12 6.24
N LYS A 35 35.72 4.62 6.59
CA LYS A 35 36.10 4.87 7.99
C LYS A 35 35.88 6.34 8.34
N LEU A 36 34.95 6.59 9.26
CA LEU A 36 34.71 7.93 9.81
C LEU A 36 35.17 7.98 11.29
N PRO A 37 36.13 8.84 11.64
CA PRO A 37 36.52 9.07 13.03
C PRO A 37 35.32 9.51 13.88
N GLY A 38 35.22 9.00 15.11
CA GLY A 38 34.10 9.31 16.01
C GLY A 38 32.79 8.58 15.70
N VAL A 39 32.75 7.73 14.66
CA VAL A 39 31.57 6.96 14.26
C VAL A 39 31.83 5.45 14.39
N ASN A 40 30.83 4.74 14.87
CA ASN A 40 30.73 3.29 14.82
C ASN A 40 30.03 2.88 13.53
N MET A 41 30.82 2.50 12.53
CA MET A 41 30.30 2.15 11.20
C MET A 41 29.43 0.89 11.23
N ASP A 42 29.71 -0.06 12.12
CA ASP A 42 28.90 -1.27 12.25
C ASP A 42 27.51 -0.94 12.79
N ALA A 43 27.42 -0.08 13.81
CA ALA A 43 26.15 0.41 14.33
C ALA A 43 25.40 1.27 13.30
N LEU A 44 26.10 2.09 12.52
CA LEU A 44 25.49 2.88 11.45
C LEU A 44 24.92 1.98 10.34
N VAL A 45 25.66 0.98 9.91
CA VAL A 45 25.22 0.03 8.88
C VAL A 45 24.03 -0.80 9.37
N ALA A 46 24.02 -1.20 10.65
CA ALA A 46 22.87 -1.85 11.26
C ALA A 46 21.63 -0.93 11.24
N SER A 47 21.76 0.31 11.72
CA SER A 47 20.69 1.32 11.70
C SER A 47 20.11 1.55 10.30
N GLN A 48 20.98 1.66 9.27
CA GLN A 48 20.52 1.83 7.90
C GLN A 48 19.91 0.56 7.30
N ARG A 49 20.36 -0.64 7.70
CA ARG A 49 19.70 -1.89 7.31
C ARG A 49 18.27 -1.92 7.85
N ASP A 50 18.07 -1.56 9.11
CA ASP A 50 16.74 -1.51 9.73
C ASP A 50 15.84 -0.44 9.06
N ASN A 51 16.41 0.69 8.63
CA ASN A 51 15.69 1.68 7.82
C ASN A 51 15.24 1.12 6.47
N LEU A 52 16.10 0.37 5.79
CA LEU A 52 15.78 -0.26 4.51
C LEU A 52 14.71 -1.34 4.66
N GLU A 53 14.74 -2.11 5.75
CA GLU A 53 13.71 -3.09 6.07
C GLU A 53 12.35 -2.43 6.29
N ALA A 54 12.29 -1.32 7.03
CA ALA A 54 11.05 -0.57 7.23
C ALA A 54 10.52 0.07 5.93
N LEU A 55 11.41 0.60 5.09
CA LEU A 55 11.04 1.09 3.75
C LEU A 55 10.47 -0.04 2.88
N ASN A 56 11.07 -1.23 2.94
CA ASN A 56 10.58 -2.39 2.22
C ASN A 56 9.20 -2.84 2.74
N ALA A 57 9.00 -2.91 4.06
CA ALA A 57 7.72 -3.24 4.67
C ALA A 57 6.63 -2.22 4.30
N SER A 58 6.97 -0.92 4.34
CA SER A 58 6.09 0.16 3.88
C SER A 58 5.68 -0.02 2.41
N ASN A 59 6.66 -0.33 1.54
CA ASN A 59 6.38 -0.58 0.13
C ASN A 59 5.48 -1.81 -0.05
N GLN A 60 5.73 -2.91 0.66
CA GLN A 60 4.88 -4.11 0.60
C GLN A 60 3.43 -3.82 1.01
N ALA A 61 3.22 -3.00 2.06
CA ALA A 61 1.89 -2.56 2.46
C ALA A 61 1.20 -1.74 1.35
N ALA A 62 1.93 -0.83 0.70
CA ALA A 62 1.41 -0.08 -0.44
C ALA A 62 1.04 -1.00 -1.61
N LEU A 63 1.87 -2.01 -1.93
CA LEU A 63 1.58 -2.99 -2.98
C LEU A 63 0.36 -3.85 -2.65
N ALA A 64 0.23 -4.28 -1.40
CA ALA A 64 -0.93 -5.01 -0.92
C ALA A 64 -2.22 -4.17 -1.07
N GLY A 65 -2.14 -2.86 -0.76
CA GLY A 65 -3.23 -1.92 -1.01
C GLY A 65 -3.64 -1.83 -2.48
N MET A 66 -2.68 -1.71 -3.38
CA MET A 66 -2.95 -1.69 -4.83
C MET A 66 -3.60 -3.00 -5.30
N LYS A 67 -3.11 -4.14 -4.83
CA LYS A 67 -3.70 -5.46 -5.12
C LYS A 67 -5.15 -5.53 -4.64
N ALA A 68 -5.42 -5.08 -3.41
CA ALA A 68 -6.78 -5.05 -2.86
C ALA A 68 -7.72 -4.14 -3.66
N VAL A 69 -7.24 -3.00 -4.18
CA VAL A 69 -8.02 -2.16 -5.10
C VAL A 69 -8.36 -2.91 -6.39
N GLY A 70 -7.40 -3.64 -6.97
CA GLY A 70 -7.64 -4.48 -8.16
C GLY A 70 -8.68 -5.58 -7.91
N GLU A 71 -8.59 -6.27 -6.77
CA GLU A 71 -9.58 -7.26 -6.34
C GLU A 71 -10.97 -6.64 -6.14
N TRP A 72 -11.02 -5.43 -5.56
CA TRP A 72 -12.27 -4.67 -5.42
C TRP A 72 -12.90 -4.32 -6.78
N GLN A 73 -12.11 -3.94 -7.79
CA GLN A 73 -12.62 -3.70 -9.15
C GLN A 73 -13.20 -4.99 -9.76
N GLY A 74 -12.56 -6.14 -9.54
CA GLY A 74 -13.07 -7.44 -9.98
C GLY A 74 -14.39 -7.81 -9.32
N LYS A 75 -14.48 -7.64 -7.99
CA LYS A 75 -15.72 -7.83 -7.22
C LYS A 75 -16.84 -6.93 -7.72
N LEU A 76 -16.54 -5.66 -7.99
CA LEU A 76 -17.49 -4.69 -8.52
C LEU A 76 -18.06 -5.13 -9.87
N LEU A 77 -17.20 -5.60 -10.79
CA LEU A 77 -17.63 -6.12 -12.09
C LEU A 77 -18.56 -7.34 -11.95
N GLN A 78 -18.21 -8.28 -11.08
CA GLN A 78 -19.04 -9.47 -10.81
C GLN A 78 -20.40 -9.08 -10.21
N GLU A 79 -20.42 -8.18 -9.23
CA GLU A 79 -21.66 -7.65 -8.64
C GLU A 79 -22.53 -6.98 -9.72
N THR A 80 -21.94 -6.13 -10.55
CA THR A 80 -22.65 -5.41 -11.63
C THR A 80 -23.25 -6.36 -12.66
N MET A 81 -22.49 -7.37 -13.11
CA MET A 81 -22.98 -8.37 -14.07
C MET A 81 -24.13 -9.19 -13.49
N ARG A 82 -24.05 -9.57 -12.20
CA ARG A 82 -25.13 -10.28 -11.52
C ARG A 82 -26.40 -9.43 -11.43
N GLU A 83 -26.26 -8.14 -11.11
CA GLU A 83 -27.39 -7.21 -11.06
C GLU A 83 -28.03 -7.01 -12.44
N LEU A 84 -27.23 -6.91 -13.50
CA LEU A 84 -27.72 -6.81 -14.88
C LEU A 84 -28.51 -8.06 -15.29
N THR A 85 -27.98 -9.27 -15.05
CA THR A 85 -28.69 -10.53 -15.36
C THR A 85 -30.00 -10.62 -14.58
N ALA A 86 -30.03 -10.20 -13.31
CA ALA A 86 -31.24 -10.19 -12.51
C ALA A 86 -32.29 -9.18 -13.04
N ALA A 87 -31.86 -8.00 -13.49
CA ALA A 87 -32.75 -7.00 -14.08
C ALA A 87 -33.38 -7.50 -15.40
N ILE A 88 -32.57 -8.10 -16.28
CA ILE A 88 -33.06 -8.72 -17.53
C ILE A 88 -34.06 -9.85 -17.24
N GLY A 89 -33.76 -10.70 -16.24
CA GLY A 89 -34.67 -11.77 -15.82
C GLY A 89 -36.01 -11.25 -15.28
N LYS A 90 -36.00 -10.13 -14.54
CA LYS A 90 -37.24 -9.46 -14.09
C LYS A 90 -38.05 -8.89 -15.25
N LEU A 91 -37.40 -8.21 -16.19
CA LEU A 91 -38.03 -7.67 -17.40
C LEU A 91 -38.69 -8.76 -18.26
N ALA A 92 -38.06 -9.94 -18.35
CA ALA A 92 -38.63 -11.08 -19.06
C ALA A 92 -39.86 -11.70 -18.36
N GLN A 93 -40.04 -11.45 -17.06
CA GLN A 93 -41.18 -11.93 -16.27
C GLN A 93 -42.30 -10.89 -16.13
N SER A 94 -41.98 -9.58 -16.16
CA SER A 94 -42.95 -8.48 -16.03
C SER A 94 -43.48 -8.06 -17.41
N GLY A 95 -44.64 -8.59 -17.81
CA GLY A 95 -45.26 -8.31 -19.11
C GLY A 95 -45.94 -6.94 -19.27
N SER A 96 -45.85 -6.02 -18.29
CA SER A 96 -46.57 -4.73 -18.32
C SER A 96 -45.65 -3.49 -18.17
N PRO A 97 -45.74 -2.48 -19.06
CA PRO A 97 -44.97 -1.24 -18.98
C PRO A 97 -45.24 -0.38 -17.73
N GLN A 98 -46.41 -0.53 -17.10
CA GLN A 98 -46.80 0.27 -15.93
C GLN A 98 -46.10 -0.14 -14.63
N GLU A 99 -45.77 -1.43 -14.44
CA GLU A 99 -45.00 -1.91 -13.27
C GLU A 99 -43.51 -1.53 -13.34
N LEU A 100 -42.98 -1.35 -14.56
CA LEU A 100 -41.61 -0.87 -14.79
C LEU A 100 -41.41 0.56 -14.27
N LEU A 101 -42.39 1.44 -14.48
CA LEU A 101 -42.32 2.86 -14.11
C LEU A 101 -42.41 3.13 -12.59
N ALA A 102 -43.18 2.33 -11.85
CA ALA A 102 -43.23 2.42 -10.38
C ALA A 102 -41.93 1.87 -9.73
N SER A 103 -41.20 1.00 -10.43
CA SER A 103 -39.95 0.40 -9.94
C SER A 103 -38.74 1.34 -9.98
N GLU A 104 -38.81 2.44 -10.75
CA GLU A 104 -37.70 3.38 -11.00
C GLU A 104 -37.13 4.00 -9.70
N SER A 105 -37.98 4.42 -8.75
CA SER A 105 -37.51 5.09 -7.53
C SER A 105 -36.83 4.14 -6.53
N GLU A 106 -37.34 2.91 -6.40
CA GLU A 106 -36.74 1.90 -5.53
C GLU A 106 -35.46 1.32 -6.14
N LEU A 107 -35.42 1.20 -7.47
CA LEU A 107 -34.20 0.83 -8.18
C LEU A 107 -33.11 1.90 -8.01
N ALA A 108 -33.46 3.18 -8.13
CA ALA A 108 -32.54 4.30 -7.93
C ALA A 108 -32.01 4.36 -6.48
N LYS A 109 -32.88 4.19 -5.48
CA LYS A 109 -32.46 4.13 -4.06
C LYS A 109 -31.49 2.97 -3.82
N LYS A 110 -31.80 1.79 -4.35
CA LYS A 110 -30.94 0.61 -4.22
C LYS A 110 -29.58 0.83 -4.89
N ALA A 111 -29.57 1.35 -6.12
CA ALA A 111 -28.33 1.66 -6.83
C ALA A 111 -27.46 2.68 -6.07
N PHE A 112 -28.07 3.72 -5.51
CA PHE A 112 -27.37 4.69 -4.68
C PHE A 112 -26.78 4.07 -3.41
N ALA A 113 -27.55 3.26 -2.67
CA ALA A 113 -27.07 2.57 -1.48
C ALA A 113 -25.91 1.60 -1.80
N THR A 114 -26.01 0.88 -2.92
CA THR A 114 -24.93 0.02 -3.42
C THR A 114 -23.66 0.82 -3.73
N ALA A 115 -23.78 1.94 -4.45
CA ALA A 115 -22.64 2.79 -4.80
C ALA A 115 -21.96 3.38 -3.55
N VAL A 116 -22.74 3.84 -2.56
CA VAL A 116 -22.20 4.33 -1.28
C VAL A 116 -21.42 3.24 -0.54
N ARG A 117 -21.96 2.02 -0.45
CA ARG A 117 -21.25 0.88 0.17
C ARG A 117 -19.93 0.59 -0.56
N GLN A 118 -19.96 0.55 -1.89
CA GLN A 118 -18.77 0.26 -2.69
C GLN A 118 -17.68 1.34 -2.53
N MET A 119 -18.07 2.62 -2.45
CA MET A 119 -17.14 3.71 -2.16
C MET A 119 -16.55 3.59 -0.75
N GLN A 120 -17.36 3.24 0.26
CA GLN A 120 -16.86 3.01 1.62
C GLN A 120 -15.85 1.85 1.68
N GLU A 121 -16.11 0.74 0.97
CA GLU A 121 -15.16 -0.37 0.86
C GLU A 121 -13.83 0.08 0.24
N LEU A 122 -13.88 0.85 -0.86
CA LEU A 122 -12.67 1.39 -1.49
C LEU A 122 -11.91 2.35 -0.56
N THR A 123 -12.61 3.26 0.10
CA THR A 123 -12.00 4.18 1.08
C THR A 123 -11.32 3.40 2.19
N GLN A 124 -11.93 2.34 2.70
CA GLN A 124 -11.34 1.51 3.75
C GLN A 124 -10.05 0.83 3.29
N ILE A 125 -10.01 0.30 2.07
CA ILE A 125 -8.80 -0.30 1.47
C ILE A 125 -7.67 0.73 1.41
N VAL A 126 -7.96 1.94 0.90
CA VAL A 126 -6.96 3.01 0.74
C VAL A 126 -6.45 3.51 2.09
N ILE A 127 -7.33 3.70 3.07
CA ILE A 127 -6.96 4.14 4.42
C ILE A 127 -6.08 3.09 5.09
N GLN A 128 -6.44 1.81 5.02
CA GLN A 128 -5.65 0.73 5.62
C GLN A 128 -4.26 0.63 5.00
N ALA A 129 -4.15 0.69 3.67
CA ALA A 129 -2.87 0.66 2.99
C ALA A 129 -1.96 1.83 3.43
N ASN A 130 -2.51 3.05 3.52
CA ASN A 130 -1.76 4.22 3.98
C ASN A 130 -1.34 4.11 5.45
N GLN A 131 -2.23 3.63 6.32
CA GLN A 131 -1.94 3.45 7.74
C GLN A 131 -0.83 2.42 7.96
N GLN A 132 -0.91 1.27 7.29
CA GLN A 132 0.11 0.21 7.39
C GLN A 132 1.46 0.68 6.84
N ALA A 133 1.48 1.34 5.68
CA ALA A 133 2.72 1.88 5.11
C ALA A 133 3.36 2.94 6.03
N SER A 134 2.57 3.86 6.56
CA SER A 134 3.05 4.94 7.42
C SER A 134 3.50 4.44 8.80
N ALA A 135 2.87 3.37 9.33
CA ALA A 135 3.19 2.82 10.64
C ALA A 135 4.62 2.29 10.71
N GLU A 136 5.09 1.59 9.67
CA GLU A 136 6.46 1.05 9.62
C GLU A 136 7.51 2.18 9.65
N ILE A 137 7.27 3.27 8.92
CA ILE A 137 8.16 4.44 8.93
C ILE A 137 8.09 5.18 10.27
N ALA A 138 6.88 5.40 10.80
CA ALA A 138 6.70 6.08 12.07
C ALA A 138 7.37 5.33 13.24
N LYS A 139 7.36 3.99 13.19
CA LYS A 139 8.04 3.12 14.16
C LYS A 139 9.57 3.30 14.15
N ARG A 140 10.19 3.49 12.97
CA ARG A 140 11.65 3.69 12.86
C ARG A 140 12.15 5.00 13.44
N ILE A 141 11.33 6.04 13.51
CA ILE A 141 11.75 7.36 14.02
C ILE A 141 12.32 7.26 15.46
N PRO A 142 11.57 6.76 16.46
CA PRO A 142 12.11 6.65 17.83
C PRO A 142 13.26 5.63 17.95
N GLU A 143 13.22 4.54 17.17
CA GLU A 143 14.29 3.53 17.16
C GLU A 143 15.61 4.12 16.63
N SER A 144 15.55 4.84 15.50
CA SER A 144 16.68 5.55 14.91
C SER A 144 17.26 6.59 15.86
N LEU A 145 16.41 7.32 16.60
CA LEU A 145 16.87 8.27 17.62
C LEU A 145 17.60 7.55 18.78
N GLY A 146 17.13 6.35 19.16
CA GLY A 146 17.76 5.51 20.18
C GLY A 146 19.14 4.98 19.75
N GLU A 147 19.32 4.72 18.46
CA GLU A 147 20.55 4.18 17.85
C GLU A 147 21.67 5.24 17.73
N ILE A 148 21.36 6.54 17.79
CA ILE A 148 22.37 7.63 17.64
C ILE A 148 23.54 7.46 18.62
N LYS A 149 23.26 7.04 19.85
CA LYS A 149 24.30 6.85 20.88
C LYS A 149 25.26 5.70 20.56
N ASP A 150 24.78 4.69 19.82
CA ASP A 150 25.57 3.50 19.46
C ASP A 150 26.38 3.78 18.19
N VAL A 151 25.85 4.66 17.32
CA VAL A 151 26.51 5.20 16.14
C VAL A 151 27.63 6.18 16.52
N LEU A 152 27.40 7.06 17.48
CA LEU A 152 28.41 8.01 17.93
C LEU A 152 29.33 7.35 18.95
N LYS A 153 30.64 7.32 18.67
CA LYS A 153 31.64 6.93 19.67
C LYS A 153 31.86 8.09 20.63
N LEU A 154 30.87 8.35 21.48
CA LEU A 154 31.02 9.32 22.56
C LEU A 154 32.08 8.76 23.53
N PRO A 155 33.07 9.57 23.97
CA PRO A 155 33.98 9.15 25.01
C PRO A 155 33.15 8.79 26.25
N GLU A 156 33.36 7.59 26.80
CA GLU A 156 32.79 7.24 28.10
C GLU A 156 33.17 8.36 29.06
N GLY A 157 32.17 8.99 29.67
CA GLY A 157 32.36 10.21 30.45
C GLY A 157 33.54 10.04 31.41
N SER A 158 34.49 10.97 31.34
CA SER A 158 35.53 11.17 32.35
C SER A 158 34.89 11.66 33.65
N GLY A 159 34.06 10.81 34.25
CA GLY A 159 33.46 10.97 35.55
C GLY A 159 34.25 10.16 36.55
N LYS A 160 35.37 10.73 37.01
CA LYS A 160 35.99 10.59 38.34
C LYS A 160 37.37 11.25 38.30
N ALA A 161 37.41 12.50 38.76
CA ALA A 161 38.61 13.09 39.37
C ALA A 161 38.50 12.89 40.88
#